data_AF-A0A1G6VKM9-F1
#
_entry.id   AF-A0A1G6VKM9-F1
#
_cell.length_a   1.000
_cell.length_b   1.000
_cell.length_c   1.000
_cell.angle_alpha   90.00
_cell.angle_beta   90.00
_cell.angle_gamma   90.00
#
_symmetry.space_group_name_H-M   'P 1'
#
loop_
_entity.id
_entity.type
_entity.pdbx_description
1 polymer ?
#
loop_
_entity_poly.entity_id
_entity_poly.type
_entity_poly.pdbx_seq_one_letter_code
_entity_poly.pdbx_strand_id
1 'polypeptide(L)'
;MSRKPTGSKGKAGAGDKPAVEQSPPAKVVRATRVRSAKDAVDERPVTKPAVKINGTASREALAGTVAPAAAGSAAVAISKRPVKTKASLIPPENDDSAFASEVAAQAAVPPHSPVRIFQIFYEPWHRDLLDPAFEPFDNCGVTAELMEFDVFERISRSTAIKGADYWGALSWRFTEKTGLTGADLIKIMEAHPDVDVFYCNPHVNNEALFHNMWVQGETCHVNFLEISKALFTATGLPTTEFDLILPSASFSSANYFIARPAFWEAYLPFIRKVITLAEQKLAPNVRQFLHSQAADDRGLHGGSTYLPFIVERLFPLFMRTIGAKLKGHRIVLPTKEQELNIHLRLLRDMKDVAIRTKSPWLAACWVNYRSLYFSQHHGREWCQKYLRAITPTQIKFP
;
A
#
# COMPACT_ATOMS: atom_id res chain seq x y z
N MET A 1 71.44 -38.90 34.07
CA MET A 1 70.87 -39.96 33.20
C MET A 1 69.89 -40.77 34.05
N SER A 2 68.64 -41.08 33.66
CA SER A 2 67.87 -40.64 32.49
C SER A 2 66.35 -40.59 32.75
N ARG A 3 65.71 -39.61 32.11
CA ARG A 3 64.26 -39.35 31.84
C ARG A 3 63.14 -40.14 32.57
N LYS A 4 62.42 -39.37 33.40
CA LYS A 4 60.93 -39.28 33.57
C LYS A 4 60.11 -39.38 32.25
N PRO A 5 58.75 -39.39 32.28
CA PRO A 5 57.77 -39.45 33.40
C PRO A 5 56.85 -40.70 33.24
N THR A 6 55.59 -40.89 33.67
CA THR A 6 54.51 -40.21 34.46
C THR A 6 53.61 -41.36 35.01
N GLY A 7 52.57 -41.24 35.85
CA GLY A 7 51.94 -40.20 36.67
C GLY A 7 50.74 -40.87 37.39
N SER A 8 50.48 -40.62 38.69
CA SER A 8 49.68 -41.56 39.51
C SER A 8 48.79 -40.96 40.61
N LYS A 9 47.76 -41.74 41.02
CA LYS A 9 46.93 -41.61 42.24
C LYS A 9 45.90 -40.46 42.19
N GLY A 10 44.84 -40.46 43.01
CA GLY A 10 44.51 -41.38 44.13
C GLY A 10 43.02 -41.66 44.31
N LYS A 11 42.68 -42.41 45.38
CA LYS A 11 41.35 -43.01 45.62
C LYS A 11 40.78 -42.60 46.99
N ALA A 12 39.44 -42.58 47.04
CA ALA A 12 38.59 -42.86 48.20
C ALA A 12 38.52 -41.87 49.37
N GLY A 13 37.31 -41.80 49.94
CA GLY A 13 36.91 -41.10 51.16
C GLY A 13 35.38 -41.14 51.24
N ALA A 14 34.82 -41.68 52.32
CA ALA A 14 33.37 -41.78 52.53
C ALA A 14 33.05 -41.50 54.01
N GLY A 15 32.01 -40.73 54.28
CA GLY A 15 31.60 -40.41 55.65
C GLY A 15 30.45 -39.38 55.72
N ASP A 16 29.42 -39.78 56.47
CA ASP A 16 28.37 -38.98 57.13
C ASP A 16 27.40 -38.04 56.38
N LYS A 17 26.24 -37.90 57.04
CA LYS A 17 25.11 -37.02 56.70
C LYS A 17 25.27 -35.67 57.42
N PRO A 18 24.47 -34.66 57.02
CA PRO A 18 23.47 -34.21 58.00
C PRO A 18 22.07 -33.93 57.42
N ALA A 19 21.13 -33.69 58.35
CA ALA A 19 19.89 -32.92 58.25
C ALA A 19 18.93 -33.11 57.04
N VAL A 20 17.68 -33.47 57.37
CA VAL A 20 16.51 -33.10 56.56
C VAL A 20 16.11 -31.69 56.96
N GLU A 21 16.04 -30.76 56.01
CA GLU A 21 15.36 -29.47 56.18
C GLU A 21 14.28 -29.32 55.10
N GLN A 22 13.06 -28.99 55.51
CA GLN A 22 11.90 -28.95 54.61
C GLN A 22 11.80 -27.58 53.95
N SER A 23 12.16 -27.49 52.67
CA SER A 23 11.90 -26.29 51.87
C SER A 23 10.39 -26.00 51.78
N PRO A 24 9.95 -24.76 52.05
CA PRO A 24 8.52 -24.40 52.05
C PRO A 24 7.91 -24.46 50.64
N PRO A 25 6.58 -24.65 50.52
CA PRO A 25 5.91 -24.74 49.23
C PRO A 25 6.10 -23.48 48.40
N ALA A 26 6.40 -23.67 47.11
CA ALA A 26 6.65 -22.57 46.18
C ALA A 26 5.44 -21.63 46.09
N LYS A 27 5.62 -20.36 46.46
CA LYS A 27 4.61 -19.32 46.20
C LYS A 27 4.39 -19.22 44.70
N VAL A 28 3.14 -19.42 44.27
CA VAL A 28 2.73 -19.20 42.87
C VAL A 28 2.88 -17.72 42.54
N VAL A 29 4.04 -17.34 41.99
CA VAL A 29 4.25 -16.01 41.41
C VAL A 29 3.38 -15.91 40.16
N ARG A 30 2.19 -15.35 40.34
CA ARG A 30 1.19 -15.09 39.30
C ARG A 30 1.85 -14.23 38.21
N ALA A 31 2.27 -14.87 37.12
CA ALA A 31 3.01 -14.21 36.04
C ALA A 31 2.26 -12.96 35.55
N THR A 32 2.85 -11.79 35.77
CA THR A 32 2.25 -10.50 35.41
C THR A 32 2.18 -10.43 33.89
N ARG A 33 0.96 -10.54 33.35
CA ARG A 33 0.68 -10.56 31.90
C ARG A 33 1.12 -9.24 31.27
N VAL A 34 2.35 -9.20 30.76
CA VAL A 34 2.86 -8.12 29.91
C VAL A 34 1.89 -7.98 28.74
N ARG A 35 1.18 -6.85 28.69
CA ARG A 35 0.33 -6.50 27.55
C ARG A 35 1.25 -5.85 26.51
N SER A 36 1.32 -6.44 25.32
CA SER A 36 1.82 -5.72 24.15
C SER A 36 1.01 -4.43 23.97
N ALA A 37 1.69 -3.37 23.53
CA ALA A 37 1.07 -2.06 23.37
C ALA A 37 -0.09 -2.12 22.36
N LYS A 38 -1.10 -1.29 22.60
CA LYS A 38 -2.10 -0.92 21.60
C LYS A 38 -1.71 0.45 21.08
N ASP A 39 -1.28 0.53 19.83
CA ASP A 39 -1.17 1.80 19.13
C ASP A 39 -2.57 2.24 18.68
N ALA A 40 -3.26 2.89 19.61
CA ALA A 40 -4.51 3.60 19.41
C ALA A 40 -4.45 4.86 20.28
N VAL A 41 -3.92 5.94 19.70
CA VAL A 41 -3.82 7.26 20.36
C VAL A 41 -5.22 7.88 20.45
N ASP A 42 -5.49 8.54 21.57
CA ASP A 42 -6.81 9.06 21.95
C ASP A 42 -7.03 10.49 21.39
N GLU A 43 -7.78 10.60 20.29
CA GLU A 43 -8.29 11.89 19.79
C GLU A 43 -9.76 12.08 20.16
N ARG A 44 -10.06 13.22 20.80
CA ARG A 44 -11.40 13.53 21.31
C ARG A 44 -12.29 14.06 20.18
N PRO A 45 -13.52 13.55 20.00
CA PRO A 45 -14.36 13.92 18.86
C PRO A 45 -14.90 15.35 18.98
N VAL A 46 -14.58 16.20 18.00
CA VAL A 46 -15.25 17.50 17.81
C VAL A 46 -16.62 17.25 17.19
N THR A 47 -17.68 17.32 18.01
CA THR A 47 -19.05 16.99 17.58
C THR A 47 -19.63 18.02 16.61
N LYS A 48 -19.93 17.60 15.37
CA LYS A 48 -20.90 18.24 14.47
C LYS A 48 -21.94 17.19 14.04
N PRO A 49 -23.21 17.57 13.79
CA PRO A 49 -24.32 16.62 13.71
C PRO A 49 -24.25 15.71 12.47
N ALA A 50 -24.44 14.42 12.68
CA ALA A 50 -24.38 13.41 11.62
C ALA A 50 -25.58 13.49 10.67
N VAL A 51 -25.30 13.68 9.38
CA VAL A 51 -26.30 13.46 8.31
C VAL A 51 -26.46 11.95 8.12
N LYS A 52 -27.64 11.41 8.45
CA LYS A 52 -27.97 10.00 8.21
C LYS A 52 -28.14 9.71 6.72
N ILE A 53 -27.06 9.26 6.07
CA ILE A 53 -27.15 8.65 4.74
C ILE A 53 -27.44 7.16 4.92
N ASN A 54 -28.69 6.75 4.68
CA ASN A 54 -29.07 5.32 4.64
C ASN A 54 -28.53 4.67 3.36
N GLY A 55 -27.23 4.34 3.37
CA GLY A 55 -26.47 3.88 2.20
C GLY A 55 -26.44 2.37 1.96
N THR A 56 -27.52 1.64 2.23
CA THR A 56 -27.60 0.20 1.91
C THR A 56 -27.86 -0.03 0.42
N ALA A 57 -26.90 0.35 -0.43
CA ALA A 57 -26.84 -0.11 -1.80
C ALA A 57 -26.42 -1.60 -1.80
N SER A 58 -27.36 -2.49 -2.09
CA SER A 58 -27.07 -3.90 -2.29
C SER A 58 -26.25 -4.11 -3.58
N ARG A 59 -25.57 -5.27 -3.71
CA ARG A 59 -24.79 -5.63 -4.90
C ARG A 59 -25.61 -5.56 -6.21
N GLU A 60 -26.93 -5.67 -6.12
CA GLU A 60 -27.86 -5.53 -7.24
C GLU A 60 -27.75 -4.15 -7.93
N ALA A 61 -27.38 -3.10 -7.19
CA ALA A 61 -27.18 -1.74 -7.73
C ALA A 61 -25.88 -1.57 -8.55
N LEU A 62 -24.97 -2.56 -8.49
CA LEU A 62 -23.71 -2.61 -9.26
C LEU A 62 -23.75 -3.68 -10.36
N ALA A 63 -24.61 -4.70 -10.22
CA ALA A 63 -24.75 -5.84 -11.13
C ALA A 63 -25.47 -5.54 -12.48
N GLY A 64 -25.30 -4.33 -13.03
CA GLY A 64 -25.90 -3.93 -14.31
C GLY A 64 -25.33 -4.73 -15.49
N THR A 65 -26.13 -5.67 -16.02
CA THR A 65 -25.67 -6.65 -17.02
C THR A 65 -25.34 -6.05 -18.38
N VAL A 66 -24.14 -6.34 -18.89
CA VAL A 66 -23.76 -6.07 -20.29
C VAL A 66 -24.26 -7.21 -21.18
N ALA A 67 -25.09 -6.87 -22.18
CA ALA A 67 -25.53 -7.77 -23.25
C ALA A 67 -25.59 -7.01 -24.58
N PRO A 68 -25.36 -7.67 -25.74
CA PRO A 68 -25.19 -6.98 -27.02
C PRO A 68 -26.52 -6.49 -27.63
N ALA A 69 -26.42 -5.49 -28.50
CA ALA A 69 -27.57 -4.82 -29.11
C ALA A 69 -28.27 -5.66 -30.20
N ALA A 70 -29.60 -5.56 -30.21
CA ALA A 70 -30.46 -5.91 -31.35
C ALA A 70 -31.46 -4.76 -31.58
N ALA A 71 -31.80 -4.48 -32.83
CA ALA A 71 -32.62 -3.31 -33.18
C ALA A 71 -34.14 -3.58 -33.00
N GLY A 72 -34.86 -2.61 -32.45
CA GLY A 72 -36.32 -2.61 -32.35
C GLY A 72 -36.84 -1.18 -32.19
N SER A 73 -37.70 -0.73 -33.11
CA SER A 73 -38.23 0.63 -33.13
C SER A 73 -39.56 0.73 -32.37
N ALA A 74 -39.66 1.67 -31.44
CA ALA A 74 -40.92 2.17 -30.90
C ALA A 74 -40.73 3.62 -30.41
N ALA A 75 -41.51 4.56 -30.93
CA ALA A 75 -41.45 5.97 -30.54
C ALA A 75 -42.57 6.33 -29.57
N VAL A 76 -42.25 7.05 -28.49
CA VAL A 76 -43.21 7.66 -27.55
C VAL A 76 -42.78 9.10 -27.28
N ALA A 77 -43.74 10.02 -27.11
CA ALA A 77 -43.52 11.45 -27.22
C ALA A 77 -42.80 12.10 -26.01
N ILE A 78 -41.95 13.09 -26.31
CA ILE A 78 -41.23 13.91 -25.32
C ILE A 78 -42.09 15.09 -24.87
N SER A 79 -42.51 15.09 -23.60
CA SER A 79 -43.09 16.28 -22.96
C SER A 79 -41.97 17.20 -22.44
N LYS A 80 -41.95 18.46 -22.87
CA LYS A 80 -40.89 19.42 -22.55
C LYS A 80 -41.21 20.20 -21.26
N ARG A 81 -40.35 20.09 -20.24
CA ARG A 81 -40.16 21.14 -19.22
C ARG A 81 -38.67 21.38 -18.96
N PRO A 82 -38.24 22.63 -18.71
CA PRO A 82 -36.82 22.98 -18.71
C PRO A 82 -36.14 22.66 -17.37
N VAL A 83 -35.17 21.74 -17.40
CA VAL A 83 -34.18 21.60 -16.32
C VAL A 83 -33.02 22.55 -16.62
N LYS A 84 -32.66 23.41 -15.67
CA LYS A 84 -31.51 24.32 -15.80
C LYS A 84 -30.21 23.50 -15.76
N THR A 85 -29.51 23.42 -16.89
CA THR A 85 -28.16 22.84 -16.98
C THR A 85 -27.19 23.64 -16.11
N LYS A 86 -26.59 22.98 -15.10
CA LYS A 86 -25.38 23.47 -14.43
C LYS A 86 -24.15 22.81 -15.08
N ALA A 87 -23.14 23.64 -15.30
CA ALA A 87 -21.72 23.37 -15.58
C ALA A 87 -21.33 22.00 -16.17
N SER A 88 -20.69 22.04 -17.34
CA SER A 88 -19.80 20.95 -17.78
C SER A 88 -18.68 20.78 -16.75
N LEU A 89 -18.43 19.56 -16.27
CA LEU A 89 -17.32 19.23 -15.37
C LEU A 89 -16.10 18.73 -16.16
N ILE A 90 -15.72 19.50 -17.19
CA ILE A 90 -14.36 19.46 -17.73
C ILE A 90 -13.58 20.51 -16.92
N PRO A 91 -12.48 20.16 -16.22
CA PRO A 91 -11.63 21.15 -15.58
C PRO A 91 -11.13 22.17 -16.62
N PRO A 92 -11.09 23.48 -16.31
CA PRO A 92 -10.39 24.41 -17.19
C PRO A 92 -8.92 24.02 -17.28
N GLU A 93 -8.29 24.30 -18.42
CA GLU A 93 -6.84 24.34 -18.50
C GLU A 93 -6.36 25.45 -17.56
N ASN A 94 -5.71 25.06 -16.45
CA ASN A 94 -5.17 26.00 -15.48
C ASN A 94 -3.98 26.75 -16.11
N ASP A 95 -3.80 28.02 -15.73
CA ASP A 95 -2.71 28.85 -16.24
C ASP A 95 -1.33 28.34 -15.75
N ASP A 96 -0.71 27.48 -16.56
CA ASP A 96 0.58 26.83 -16.27
C ASP A 96 1.70 27.83 -15.89
N SER A 97 1.60 29.10 -16.31
CA SER A 97 2.64 30.11 -16.09
C SER A 97 2.77 30.52 -14.62
N ALA A 98 1.66 30.55 -13.87
CA ALA A 98 1.67 30.94 -12.45
C ALA A 98 2.24 29.84 -11.56
N PHE A 99 1.79 28.59 -11.75
CA PHE A 99 2.12 27.47 -10.87
C PHE A 99 3.58 26.99 -11.00
N ALA A 100 4.17 27.11 -12.19
CA ALA A 100 5.59 26.82 -12.38
C ALA A 100 6.51 27.75 -11.57
N SER A 101 6.06 28.98 -11.28
CA SER A 101 6.79 29.97 -10.48
C SER A 101 6.77 29.63 -8.99
N GLU A 102 5.63 29.18 -8.47
CA GLU A 102 5.44 28.91 -7.04
C GLU A 102 6.31 27.73 -6.54
N VAL A 103 6.36 26.62 -7.29
CA VAL A 103 7.24 25.49 -6.94
C VAL A 103 8.72 25.85 -7.12
N ALA A 104 9.06 26.70 -8.10
CA ALA A 104 10.43 27.19 -8.29
C ALA A 104 10.92 28.07 -7.13
N ALA A 105 10.03 28.85 -6.51
CA ALA A 105 10.36 29.74 -5.40
C ALA A 105 10.64 29.02 -4.06
N GLN A 106 10.24 27.75 -3.91
CA GLN A 106 10.38 26.99 -2.66
C GLN A 106 11.68 26.17 -2.56
N ALA A 107 12.38 25.96 -3.67
CA ALA A 107 13.55 25.08 -3.77
C ALA A 107 14.86 25.74 -3.28
N ALA A 108 15.02 25.88 -1.96
CA ALA A 108 16.20 26.47 -1.32
C ALA A 108 17.40 25.49 -1.15
N VAL A 109 17.76 24.78 -2.22
CA VAL A 109 18.83 23.76 -2.28
C VAL A 109 19.69 24.02 -3.55
N PRO A 110 21.02 23.85 -3.51
CA PRO A 110 21.91 24.29 -4.60
C PRO A 110 21.58 23.65 -5.96
N PRO A 111 21.85 24.35 -7.07
CA PRO A 111 21.59 23.85 -8.40
C PRO A 111 22.42 22.59 -8.70
N HIS A 112 21.77 21.59 -9.31
CA HIS A 112 22.37 20.34 -9.80
C HIS A 112 22.76 19.29 -8.75
N SER A 113 21.92 19.04 -7.73
CA SER A 113 21.91 17.71 -7.10
C SER A 113 21.39 16.66 -8.11
N PRO A 114 22.09 15.52 -8.32
CA PRO A 114 21.62 14.45 -9.20
C PRO A 114 20.42 13.68 -8.62
N VAL A 115 20.19 13.77 -7.31
CA VAL A 115 19.05 13.15 -6.62
C VAL A 115 18.25 14.25 -5.92
N ARG A 116 16.96 14.36 -6.23
CA ARG A 116 16.03 15.36 -5.65
C ARG A 116 14.80 14.68 -5.06
N ILE A 117 14.80 14.51 -3.74
CA ILE A 117 13.74 13.81 -3.00
C ILE A 117 12.92 14.84 -2.24
N PHE A 118 11.65 14.98 -2.60
CA PHE A 118 10.72 15.88 -1.94
C PHE A 118 10.02 15.20 -0.77
N GLN A 119 9.79 15.91 0.33
CA GLN A 119 9.01 15.42 1.46
C GLN A 119 7.77 16.28 1.71
N ILE A 120 6.61 15.65 1.54
CA ILE A 120 5.29 16.28 1.43
C ILE A 120 4.74 16.55 2.84
N PHE A 121 4.49 17.83 3.15
CA PHE A 121 3.85 18.26 4.39
C PHE A 121 2.48 18.91 4.14
N TYR A 122 1.52 18.67 5.02
CA TYR A 122 0.10 19.06 4.84
C TYR A 122 -0.38 20.12 5.86
N GLU A 123 0.45 20.41 6.86
CA GLU A 123 0.22 21.43 7.89
C GLU A 123 1.59 21.99 8.32
N PRO A 124 1.69 23.25 8.78
CA PRO A 124 3.00 23.89 9.01
C PRO A 124 3.92 23.17 10.01
N TRP A 125 3.36 22.58 11.07
CA TRP A 125 4.14 21.91 12.13
C TRP A 125 4.79 20.59 11.67
N HIS A 126 4.29 19.97 10.60
CA HIS A 126 4.93 18.81 10.00
C HIS A 126 6.32 19.16 9.43
N ARG A 127 6.59 20.44 9.12
CA ARG A 127 7.87 20.90 8.54
C ARG A 127 9.05 20.68 9.48
N ASP A 128 8.82 20.78 10.79
CA ASP A 128 9.85 20.57 11.83
C ASP A 128 10.16 19.08 12.08
N LEU A 129 9.42 18.17 11.43
CA LEU A 129 9.58 16.72 11.50
C LEU A 129 10.14 16.10 10.20
N LEU A 130 10.51 16.91 9.22
CA LEU A 130 11.05 16.45 7.95
C LEU A 130 12.51 15.99 8.09
N ASP A 131 12.90 15.02 7.26
CA ASP A 131 14.27 14.51 7.24
C ASP A 131 15.19 15.54 6.55
N PRO A 132 16.31 15.96 7.17
CA PRO A 132 17.17 17.02 6.64
C PRO A 132 17.91 16.63 5.34
N ALA A 133 17.84 15.37 4.90
CA ALA A 133 18.33 14.95 3.59
C ALA A 133 17.31 15.12 2.44
N PHE A 134 16.08 15.58 2.72
CA PHE A 134 15.01 15.77 1.75
C PHE A 134 14.60 17.24 1.58
N GLU A 135 14.05 17.58 0.42
CA GLU A 135 13.53 18.91 0.10
C GLU A 135 12.10 19.08 0.64
N PRO A 136 11.79 20.10 1.45
CA PRO A 136 10.43 20.31 1.94
C PRO A 136 9.49 20.71 0.79
N PHE A 137 8.38 20.00 0.62
CA PHE A 137 7.36 20.29 -0.39
C PHE A 137 6.02 20.64 0.27
N ASP A 138 5.58 21.89 0.09
CA ASP A 138 4.35 22.39 0.71
C ASP A 138 3.10 21.84 0.00
N ASN A 139 2.22 21.24 0.78
CA ASN A 139 0.92 20.77 0.36
C ASN A 139 -0.19 21.21 1.33
N CYS A 140 0.06 22.23 2.15
CA CYS A 140 -0.94 22.80 3.06
C CYS A 140 -2.14 23.36 2.29
N GLY A 141 -3.35 23.05 2.74
CA GLY A 141 -4.60 23.53 2.12
C GLY A 141 -4.95 22.93 0.75
N VAL A 142 -4.02 22.24 0.09
CA VAL A 142 -4.25 21.61 -1.23
C VAL A 142 -5.18 20.41 -1.09
N THR A 143 -6.41 20.55 -1.59
CA THR A 143 -7.41 19.47 -1.61
C THR A 143 -7.48 18.86 -3.01
N ALA A 144 -6.72 17.78 -3.23
CA ALA A 144 -6.70 17.03 -4.50
C ALA A 144 -7.13 15.58 -4.28
N GLU A 145 -8.11 15.09 -5.06
CA GLU A 145 -8.64 13.72 -4.94
C GLU A 145 -7.55 12.65 -5.08
N LEU A 146 -6.57 12.88 -5.95
CA LEU A 146 -5.51 11.93 -6.28
C LEU A 146 -4.31 11.94 -5.30
N MET A 147 -4.38 12.74 -4.23
CA MET A 147 -3.40 12.79 -3.13
C MET A 147 -1.94 12.90 -3.63
N GLU A 148 -1.03 11.98 -3.28
CA GLU A 148 0.38 12.04 -3.69
C GLU A 148 0.60 11.98 -5.22
N PHE A 149 -0.36 11.45 -6.00
CA PHE A 149 -0.23 11.46 -7.46
C PHE A 149 -0.36 12.88 -8.05
N ASP A 150 -1.20 13.74 -7.47
CA ASP A 150 -1.26 15.16 -7.85
C ASP A 150 0.03 15.92 -7.48
N VAL A 151 0.71 15.51 -6.40
CA VAL A 151 2.03 16.03 -6.05
C VAL A 151 3.08 15.64 -7.11
N PHE A 152 3.11 14.38 -7.57
CA PHE A 152 4.00 13.99 -8.67
C PHE A 152 3.71 14.75 -9.96
N GLU A 153 2.43 14.95 -10.30
CA GLU A 153 2.01 15.77 -11.44
C GLU A 153 2.54 17.20 -11.35
N ARG A 154 2.37 17.88 -10.19
CA ARG A 154 2.90 19.24 -9.97
C ARG A 154 4.44 19.29 -10.03
N ILE A 155 5.13 18.36 -9.37
CA ILE A 155 6.61 18.30 -9.39
C ILE A 155 7.11 18.08 -10.82
N SER A 156 6.45 17.22 -11.61
CA SER A 156 6.84 16.90 -13.00
C SER A 156 6.76 18.09 -13.97
N ARG A 157 5.93 19.10 -13.67
CA ARG A 157 5.82 20.35 -14.43
C ARG A 157 6.76 21.45 -13.94
N SER A 158 7.41 21.26 -12.79
CA SER A 158 8.23 22.29 -12.15
C SER A 158 9.66 22.34 -12.69
N THR A 159 10.31 23.49 -12.53
CA THR A 159 11.76 23.60 -12.75
C THR A 159 12.58 22.91 -11.65
N ALA A 160 11.96 22.49 -10.54
CA ALA A 160 12.61 21.86 -9.40
C ALA A 160 13.09 20.42 -9.66
N ILE A 161 12.87 19.85 -10.85
CA ILE A 161 13.50 18.58 -11.29
C ILE A 161 14.51 18.75 -12.43
N LYS A 162 14.81 19.99 -12.84
CA LYS A 162 15.67 20.28 -14.00
C LYS A 162 17.11 19.84 -13.74
N GLY A 163 17.54 18.78 -14.44
CA GLY A 163 18.89 18.23 -14.35
C GLY A 163 19.14 17.29 -13.17
N ALA A 164 18.07 16.72 -12.59
CA ALA A 164 18.18 15.60 -11.66
C ALA A 164 18.14 14.26 -12.42
N ASP A 165 19.06 13.35 -12.11
CA ASP A 165 19.07 11.97 -12.61
C ASP A 165 17.94 11.14 -11.97
N TYR A 166 17.60 11.44 -10.71
CA TYR A 166 16.49 10.85 -9.97
C TYR A 166 15.67 11.93 -9.27
N TRP A 167 14.35 11.78 -9.31
CA TRP A 167 13.45 12.52 -8.42
C TRP A 167 12.29 11.69 -7.91
N GLY A 168 11.68 12.13 -6.82
CA GLY A 168 10.50 11.49 -6.23
C GLY A 168 9.95 12.29 -5.06
N ALA A 169 8.81 11.87 -4.52
CA ALA A 169 8.20 12.50 -3.36
C ALA A 169 7.76 11.45 -2.31
N LEU A 170 7.90 11.80 -1.04
CA LEU A 170 7.67 10.93 0.11
C LEU A 170 6.80 11.64 1.18
N SER A 171 6.11 10.88 2.02
CA SER A 171 5.33 11.43 3.13
C SER A 171 6.22 12.05 4.20
N TRP A 172 5.77 13.11 4.90
CA TRP A 172 6.40 13.58 6.14
C TRP A 172 6.58 12.44 7.18
N ARG A 173 5.68 11.43 7.18
CA ARG A 173 5.79 10.22 8.00
C ARG A 173 6.71 9.13 7.41
N PHE A 174 7.60 9.44 6.45
CA PHE A 174 8.44 8.43 5.79
C PHE A 174 9.23 7.60 6.81
N THR A 175 10.05 8.25 7.64
CA THR A 175 10.93 7.60 8.63
C THR A 175 10.15 6.75 9.63
N GLU A 176 8.97 7.20 10.05
CA GLU A 176 8.06 6.44 10.93
C GLU A 176 7.46 5.20 10.23
N LYS A 177 7.03 5.34 8.98
CA LYS A 177 6.39 4.27 8.20
C LYS A 177 7.39 3.25 7.67
N THR A 178 8.65 3.60 7.43
CA THR A 178 9.66 2.73 6.83
C THR A 178 10.73 2.25 7.82
N GLY A 179 11.04 3.05 8.83
CA GLY A 179 12.21 2.86 9.69
C GLY A 179 13.55 3.24 9.04
N LEU A 180 13.53 3.99 7.92
CA LEU A 180 14.72 4.47 7.21
C LEU A 180 14.82 6.01 7.29
N THR A 181 16.01 6.54 7.51
CA THR A 181 16.30 7.97 7.31
C THR A 181 16.50 8.28 5.82
N GLY A 182 16.52 9.56 5.46
CA GLY A 182 16.90 9.99 4.11
C GLY A 182 18.36 9.68 3.77
N ALA A 183 19.25 9.69 4.77
CA ALA A 183 20.63 9.25 4.60
C ALA A 183 20.73 7.73 4.29
N ASP A 184 19.90 6.89 4.93
CA ASP A 184 19.81 5.47 4.59
C ASP A 184 19.29 5.27 3.16
N LEU A 185 18.26 6.02 2.76
CA LEU A 185 17.69 5.95 1.41
C LEU A 185 18.70 6.33 0.33
N ILE A 186 19.40 7.45 0.49
CA ILE A 186 20.44 7.89 -0.46
C ILE A 186 21.54 6.82 -0.59
N LYS A 187 22.02 6.29 0.53
CA LYS A 187 23.03 5.21 0.54
C LYS A 187 22.55 3.92 -0.14
N ILE A 188 21.26 3.59 -0.02
CA ILE A 188 20.64 2.47 -0.73
C ILE A 188 20.57 2.74 -2.24
N MET A 189 20.35 4.00 -2.65
CA MET A 189 20.37 4.39 -4.08
C MET A 189 21.78 4.36 -4.67
N GLU A 190 22.77 4.90 -3.98
CA GLU A 190 24.19 4.87 -4.35
C GLU A 190 24.72 3.44 -4.56
N ALA A 191 24.22 2.49 -3.76
CA ALA A 191 24.57 1.07 -3.89
C ALA A 191 23.96 0.36 -5.11
N HIS A 192 23.02 0.99 -5.82
CA HIS A 192 22.29 0.40 -6.96
C HIS A 192 22.13 1.38 -8.14
N PRO A 193 23.22 1.93 -8.72
CA PRO A 193 23.16 2.97 -9.75
C PRO A 193 22.54 2.50 -11.08
N ASP A 194 22.34 1.20 -11.25
CA ASP A 194 21.72 0.61 -12.44
C ASP A 194 20.17 0.64 -12.43
N VAL A 195 19.54 1.19 -11.39
CA VAL A 195 18.08 1.15 -11.16
C VAL A 195 17.35 2.33 -11.79
N ASP A 196 16.15 2.12 -12.33
CA ASP A 196 15.31 3.18 -12.92
C ASP A 196 14.21 3.67 -11.96
N VAL A 197 13.72 2.82 -11.04
CA VAL A 197 12.80 3.19 -9.96
C VAL A 197 13.07 2.42 -8.67
N PHE A 198 13.32 3.18 -7.59
CA PHE A 198 13.33 2.69 -6.22
C PHE A 198 11.94 2.80 -5.62
N TYR A 199 11.48 1.76 -4.93
CA TYR A 199 10.16 1.75 -4.28
C TYR A 199 10.15 0.92 -3.00
N CYS A 200 9.18 1.16 -2.11
CA CYS A 200 8.98 0.33 -0.92
C CYS A 200 7.49 0.13 -0.56
N ASN A 201 7.20 -0.95 0.16
CA ASN A 201 5.90 -1.23 0.76
C ASN A 201 6.07 -1.29 2.29
N PRO A 202 5.52 -0.36 3.08
CA PRO A 202 5.59 -0.42 4.54
C PRO A 202 4.72 -1.55 5.14
N HIS A 203 3.72 -2.04 4.40
CA HIS A 203 2.77 -3.05 4.88
C HIS A 203 3.23 -4.48 4.55
N VAL A 204 4.39 -4.87 5.06
CA VAL A 204 5.04 -6.16 4.74
C VAL A 204 4.25 -7.39 5.21
N ASN A 205 3.36 -7.23 6.19
CA ASN A 205 2.42 -8.27 6.62
C ASN A 205 1.44 -8.70 5.51
N ASN A 206 1.08 -7.80 4.59
CA ASN A 206 0.13 -8.10 3.52
C ASN A 206 0.71 -9.11 2.52
N GLU A 207 2.03 -9.12 2.32
CA GLU A 207 2.75 -10.03 1.42
C GLU A 207 2.60 -11.49 1.83
N ALA A 208 2.51 -11.74 3.14
CA ALA A 208 2.30 -13.08 3.71
C ALA A 208 0.83 -13.56 3.58
N LEU A 209 -0.12 -12.62 3.59
CA LEU A 209 -1.54 -12.90 3.87
C LEU A 209 -2.45 -12.85 2.63
N PHE A 210 -2.08 -12.11 1.59
CA PHE A 210 -2.93 -11.88 0.42
C PHE A 210 -2.30 -12.41 -0.88
N HIS A 211 -3.14 -12.71 -1.88
CA HIS A 211 -2.69 -13.13 -3.21
C HIS A 211 -2.03 -11.98 -3.95
N ASN A 212 -2.67 -10.81 -3.90
CA ASN A 212 -2.30 -9.57 -4.56
C ASN A 212 -2.89 -8.41 -3.74
N MET A 213 -2.49 -7.16 -4.04
CA MET A 213 -2.99 -6.00 -3.29
C MET A 213 -4.43 -5.59 -3.64
N TRP A 214 -5.00 -6.10 -4.74
CA TRP A 214 -6.42 -5.88 -5.07
C TRP A 214 -7.34 -6.64 -4.11
N VAL A 215 -7.07 -7.92 -3.84
CA VAL A 215 -7.84 -8.69 -2.85
C VAL A 215 -7.58 -8.25 -1.42
N GLN A 216 -6.43 -7.62 -1.15
CA GLN A 216 -6.18 -6.95 0.14
C GLN A 216 -7.09 -5.73 0.33
N GLY A 217 -7.28 -4.92 -0.71
CA GLY A 217 -8.08 -3.69 -0.68
C GLY A 217 -9.53 -3.91 -0.25
N GLU A 218 -10.14 -5.05 -0.57
CA GLU A 218 -11.49 -5.43 -0.12
C GLU A 218 -11.65 -5.46 1.41
N THR A 219 -10.57 -5.68 2.16
CA THR A 219 -10.58 -5.67 3.64
C THR A 219 -10.45 -4.26 4.23
N CYS A 220 -9.96 -3.31 3.44
CA CYS A 220 -9.76 -1.91 3.81
C CYS A 220 -10.93 -1.03 3.35
N HIS A 221 -11.42 -1.20 2.12
CA HIS A 221 -12.40 -0.33 1.48
C HIS A 221 -13.62 -1.14 1.01
N VAL A 222 -14.82 -0.57 1.12
CA VAL A 222 -16.07 -1.30 0.84
C VAL A 222 -16.25 -1.55 -0.66
N ASN A 223 -16.57 -2.79 -1.05
CA ASN A 223 -16.76 -3.21 -2.45
C ASN A 223 -15.56 -2.93 -3.38
N PHE A 224 -14.34 -2.79 -2.84
CA PHE A 224 -13.13 -2.39 -3.57
C PHE A 224 -12.86 -3.22 -4.84
N LEU A 225 -13.02 -4.55 -4.74
CA LEU A 225 -12.80 -5.46 -5.86
C LEU A 225 -13.83 -5.28 -6.99
N GLU A 226 -15.05 -4.91 -6.66
CA GLU A 226 -16.14 -4.74 -7.65
C GLU A 226 -15.90 -3.46 -8.47
N ILE A 227 -15.57 -2.36 -7.80
CA ILE A 227 -15.19 -1.08 -8.44
C ILE A 227 -13.91 -1.25 -9.27
N SER A 228 -12.89 -1.90 -8.71
CA SER A 228 -11.62 -2.14 -9.41
C SER A 228 -11.81 -3.01 -10.67
N LYS A 229 -12.65 -4.04 -10.60
CA LYS A 229 -13.00 -4.88 -11.76
C LYS A 229 -13.77 -4.10 -12.83
N ALA A 230 -14.71 -3.25 -12.45
CA ALA A 230 -15.42 -2.39 -13.38
C ALA A 230 -14.47 -1.38 -14.06
N LEU A 231 -13.59 -0.74 -13.29
CA LEU A 231 -12.57 0.18 -13.81
C LEU A 231 -11.61 -0.52 -14.77
N PHE A 232 -11.09 -1.71 -14.42
CA PHE A 232 -10.22 -2.48 -15.31
C PHE A 232 -10.93 -2.85 -16.62
N THR A 233 -12.18 -3.31 -16.54
CA THR A 233 -13.00 -3.65 -17.71
C THR A 233 -13.24 -2.44 -18.62
N ALA A 234 -13.58 -1.28 -18.05
CA ALA A 234 -13.82 -0.04 -18.79
C ALA A 234 -12.53 0.53 -19.45
N THR A 235 -11.40 0.43 -18.74
CA THR A 235 -10.10 0.97 -19.18
C THR A 235 -9.32 0.04 -20.12
N GLY A 236 -9.70 -1.24 -20.19
CA GLY A 236 -9.03 -2.27 -20.99
C GLY A 236 -7.81 -2.90 -20.30
N LEU A 237 -7.71 -2.78 -18.97
CA LEU A 237 -6.67 -3.43 -18.17
C LEU A 237 -7.01 -4.91 -17.93
N PRO A 238 -6.00 -5.79 -17.77
CA PRO A 238 -6.22 -7.24 -17.64
C PRO A 238 -6.94 -7.60 -16.32
N THR A 239 -8.22 -7.97 -16.41
CA THR A 239 -9.05 -8.40 -15.28
C THR A 239 -8.61 -9.73 -14.66
N THR A 240 -7.63 -10.42 -15.24
CA THR A 240 -6.95 -11.57 -14.62
C THR A 240 -6.14 -11.19 -13.38
N GLU A 241 -5.71 -9.94 -13.23
CA GLU A 241 -4.92 -9.44 -12.10
C GLU A 241 -5.55 -9.70 -10.72
N PHE A 242 -6.88 -9.73 -10.64
CA PHE A 242 -7.60 -10.00 -9.40
C PHE A 242 -7.47 -11.46 -8.92
N ASP A 243 -7.20 -12.39 -9.85
CA ASP A 243 -7.10 -13.82 -9.57
C ASP A 243 -5.65 -14.30 -9.39
N LEU A 244 -4.65 -13.46 -9.70
CA LEU A 244 -3.24 -13.83 -9.65
C LEU A 244 -2.71 -13.93 -8.21
N ILE A 245 -1.92 -14.97 -7.94
CA ILE A 245 -1.07 -15.09 -6.76
C ILE A 245 0.30 -14.46 -7.06
N LEU A 246 0.47 -13.19 -6.68
CA LEU A 246 1.67 -12.39 -6.93
C LEU A 246 2.72 -12.58 -5.82
N PRO A 247 4.03 -12.56 -6.15
CA PRO A 247 5.09 -12.74 -5.17
C PRO A 247 5.22 -11.50 -4.27
N SER A 248 5.83 -11.66 -3.09
CA SER A 248 6.08 -10.55 -2.15
C SER A 248 6.76 -9.34 -2.81
N ALA A 249 7.71 -9.57 -3.71
CA ALA A 249 8.40 -8.53 -4.45
C ALA A 249 7.47 -7.63 -5.30
N SER A 250 6.30 -8.14 -5.72
CA SER A 250 5.32 -7.39 -6.53
C SER A 250 4.25 -6.65 -5.70
N PHE A 251 4.43 -6.52 -4.38
CA PHE A 251 3.48 -5.80 -3.53
C PHE A 251 3.84 -4.32 -3.44
N SER A 252 2.88 -3.47 -3.81
CA SER A 252 2.89 -2.04 -3.52
C SER A 252 1.49 -1.56 -3.14
N SER A 253 1.41 -0.71 -2.13
CA SER A 253 0.25 0.12 -1.76
C SER A 253 0.77 1.36 -1.01
N ALA A 254 1.76 2.01 -1.62
CA ALA A 254 2.30 3.28 -1.18
C ALA A 254 2.94 3.96 -2.40
N ASN A 255 2.65 5.25 -2.58
CA ASN A 255 3.28 6.09 -3.60
C ASN A 255 4.67 6.56 -3.12
N TYR A 256 5.55 5.62 -2.76
CA TYR A 256 6.93 5.91 -2.37
C TYR A 256 7.87 5.49 -3.49
N PHE A 257 8.03 6.38 -4.46
CA PHE A 257 8.83 6.17 -5.67
C PHE A 257 9.91 7.26 -5.79
N ILE A 258 11.18 6.86 -5.88
CA ILE A 258 12.29 7.73 -6.32
C ILE A 258 12.82 7.14 -7.62
N ALA A 259 12.75 7.88 -8.72
CA ALA A 259 12.91 7.31 -10.06
C ALA A 259 13.52 8.28 -11.08
N ARG A 260 14.05 7.71 -12.17
CA ARG A 260 14.60 8.45 -13.31
C ARG A 260 13.49 9.13 -14.12
N PRO A 261 13.80 10.20 -14.88
CA PRO A 261 12.86 10.82 -15.83
C PRO A 261 12.12 9.81 -16.72
N ALA A 262 12.83 8.83 -17.29
CA ALA A 262 12.25 7.79 -18.15
C ALA A 262 11.19 6.89 -17.46
N PHE A 263 11.20 6.76 -16.12
CA PHE A 263 10.09 6.13 -15.40
C PHE A 263 8.88 7.06 -15.36
N TRP A 264 9.07 8.32 -14.96
CA TRP A 264 7.98 9.29 -14.81
C TRP A 264 7.30 9.64 -16.13
N GLU A 265 8.08 9.77 -17.21
CA GLU A 265 7.64 9.94 -18.60
C GLU A 265 6.74 8.80 -19.09
N ALA A 266 6.87 7.60 -18.53
CA ALA A 266 6.02 6.45 -18.86
C ALA A 266 4.88 6.23 -17.85
N TYR A 267 5.13 6.47 -16.55
CA TYR A 267 4.19 6.20 -15.46
C TYR A 267 3.07 7.23 -15.36
N LEU A 268 3.39 8.53 -15.41
CA LEU A 268 2.37 9.57 -15.27
C LEU A 268 1.36 9.54 -16.43
N PRO A 269 1.76 9.43 -17.73
CA PRO A 269 0.79 9.29 -18.82
C PRO A 269 -0.01 7.98 -18.76
N PHE A 270 0.54 6.90 -18.22
CA PHE A 270 -0.21 5.66 -18.00
C PHE A 270 -1.34 5.86 -16.98
N ILE A 271 -1.03 6.42 -15.80
CA ILE A 271 -2.04 6.66 -14.76
C ILE A 271 -3.09 7.67 -15.26
N ARG A 272 -2.67 8.79 -15.87
CA ARG A 272 -3.60 9.75 -16.51
C ARG A 272 -4.54 9.06 -17.50
N LYS A 273 -4.01 8.22 -18.40
CA LYS A 273 -4.80 7.46 -19.38
C LYS A 273 -5.81 6.51 -18.72
N VAL A 274 -5.44 5.83 -17.64
CA VAL A 274 -6.36 4.94 -16.90
C VAL A 274 -7.49 5.75 -16.27
N ILE A 275 -7.19 6.89 -15.63
CA ILE A 275 -8.20 7.77 -15.03
C ILE A 275 -9.12 8.36 -16.11
N THR A 276 -8.58 8.96 -17.17
CA THR A 276 -9.38 9.53 -18.27
C THR A 276 -10.30 8.48 -18.94
N LEU A 277 -9.84 7.24 -19.08
CA LEU A 277 -10.67 6.16 -19.62
C LEU A 277 -11.74 5.69 -18.61
N ALA A 278 -11.47 5.71 -17.31
CA ALA A 278 -12.47 5.43 -16.28
C ALA A 278 -13.58 6.49 -16.31
N GLU A 279 -13.21 7.78 -16.36
CA GLU A 279 -14.17 8.90 -16.49
C GLU A 279 -15.09 8.74 -17.70
N GLN A 280 -14.52 8.38 -18.85
CA GLN A 280 -15.25 8.29 -20.12
C GLN A 280 -16.14 7.04 -20.23
N LYS A 281 -15.78 5.92 -19.58
CA LYS A 281 -16.35 4.59 -19.89
C LYS A 281 -16.99 3.86 -18.73
N LEU A 282 -16.82 4.29 -17.48
CA LEU A 282 -17.56 3.72 -16.36
C LEU A 282 -19.05 4.07 -16.45
N ALA A 283 -19.91 3.13 -16.05
CA ALA A 283 -21.33 3.39 -15.87
C ALA A 283 -21.52 4.52 -14.81
N PRO A 284 -22.47 5.46 -14.97
CA PRO A 284 -22.52 6.68 -14.14
C PRO A 284 -22.63 6.42 -12.63
N ASN A 285 -23.32 5.36 -12.21
CA ASN A 285 -23.41 4.90 -10.82
C ASN A 285 -22.04 4.42 -10.28
N VAL A 286 -21.29 3.64 -11.06
CA VAL A 286 -19.96 3.14 -10.67
C VAL A 286 -18.95 4.28 -10.61
N ARG A 287 -19.00 5.21 -11.58
CA ARG A 287 -18.16 6.43 -11.57
C ARG A 287 -18.49 7.31 -10.36
N GLN A 288 -19.77 7.54 -10.06
CA GLN A 288 -20.16 8.28 -8.84
C GLN A 288 -19.64 7.61 -7.57
N PHE A 289 -19.63 6.26 -7.51
CA PHE A 289 -19.11 5.54 -6.35
C PHE A 289 -17.58 5.60 -6.26
N LEU A 290 -16.86 5.60 -7.39
CA LEU A 290 -15.40 5.75 -7.48
C LEU A 290 -14.92 7.04 -6.78
N HIS A 291 -15.60 8.17 -7.01
CA HIS A 291 -15.31 9.45 -6.35
C HIS A 291 -16.00 9.63 -4.98
N SER A 292 -16.58 8.57 -4.40
CA SER A 292 -17.25 8.66 -3.11
C SER A 292 -16.31 8.38 -1.94
N GLN A 293 -16.50 9.11 -0.86
CA GLN A 293 -15.74 8.95 0.40
C GLN A 293 -16.11 7.65 1.17
N ALA A 294 -16.96 6.79 0.60
CA ALA A 294 -17.26 5.47 1.14
C ALA A 294 -16.06 4.50 1.09
N ALA A 295 -14.96 4.90 0.42
CA ALA A 295 -13.69 4.17 0.43
C ALA A 295 -13.07 4.07 1.83
N ASP A 296 -13.34 5.05 2.70
CA ASP A 296 -12.83 5.10 4.07
C ASP A 296 -13.98 4.97 5.10
N ASP A 297 -14.55 3.76 5.21
CA ASP A 297 -15.64 3.45 6.15
C ASP A 297 -15.24 3.53 7.65
N ARG A 298 -13.98 3.89 7.94
CA ARG A 298 -13.36 3.91 9.27
C ARG A 298 -12.71 5.24 9.66
N GLY A 299 -12.61 6.22 8.76
CA GLY A 299 -11.95 7.51 9.05
C GLY A 299 -10.42 7.43 9.15
N LEU A 300 -9.79 6.41 8.55
CA LEU A 300 -8.33 6.18 8.58
C LEU A 300 -7.58 7.06 7.56
N HIS A 301 -8.29 7.56 6.55
CA HIS A 301 -7.79 8.32 5.41
C HIS A 301 -8.79 9.44 5.10
N GLY A 302 -8.98 10.34 6.08
CA GLY A 302 -10.11 11.25 6.16
C GLY A 302 -10.48 11.97 4.86
N GLY A 303 -11.56 11.51 4.22
CA GLY A 303 -12.12 12.12 3.01
C GLY A 303 -11.57 11.60 1.68
N SER A 304 -10.70 10.57 1.68
CA SER A 304 -10.21 9.90 0.46
C SER A 304 -11.33 9.18 -0.30
N THR A 305 -11.22 9.14 -1.62
CA THR A 305 -12.08 8.34 -2.51
C THR A 305 -11.40 7.02 -2.89
N TYR A 306 -11.96 6.24 -3.82
CA TYR A 306 -11.34 4.98 -4.25
C TYR A 306 -10.12 5.18 -5.17
N LEU A 307 -9.96 6.36 -5.78
CA LEU A 307 -8.94 6.58 -6.80
C LEU A 307 -7.49 6.45 -6.28
N PRO A 308 -7.06 7.10 -5.17
CA PRO A 308 -5.71 6.93 -4.63
C PRO A 308 -5.34 5.47 -4.37
N PHE A 309 -6.24 4.72 -3.73
CA PHE A 309 -6.05 3.30 -3.40
C PHE A 309 -5.98 2.40 -4.64
N ILE A 310 -6.61 2.79 -5.75
CA ILE A 310 -6.46 2.10 -7.04
C ILE A 310 -5.12 2.49 -7.69
N VAL A 311 -4.76 3.79 -7.70
CA VAL A 311 -3.53 4.30 -8.33
C VAL A 311 -2.26 3.69 -7.71
N GLU A 312 -2.15 3.64 -6.38
CA GLU A 312 -0.97 3.06 -5.71
C GLU A 312 -0.78 1.55 -6.02
N ARG A 313 -1.87 0.84 -6.37
CA ARG A 313 -1.89 -0.57 -6.74
C ARG A 313 -1.63 -0.82 -8.24
N LEU A 314 -1.62 0.22 -9.09
CA LEU A 314 -1.32 0.08 -10.52
C LEU A 314 0.18 -0.06 -10.82
N PHE A 315 1.09 0.35 -9.92
CA PHE A 315 2.54 0.26 -10.13
C PHE A 315 3.05 -1.16 -10.47
N PRO A 316 2.67 -2.24 -9.76
CA PRO A 316 3.10 -3.60 -10.10
C PRO A 316 2.51 -4.14 -11.40
N LEU A 317 1.45 -3.52 -11.95
CA LEU A 317 0.91 -3.83 -13.28
C LEU A 317 1.67 -3.04 -14.36
N PHE A 318 1.94 -1.76 -14.12
CA PHE A 318 2.77 -0.92 -14.99
C PHE A 318 4.15 -1.56 -15.23
N MET A 319 4.87 -1.95 -14.17
CA MET A 319 6.21 -2.55 -14.27
C MET A 319 6.24 -3.90 -15.01
N ARG A 320 5.10 -4.59 -15.15
CA ARG A 320 4.98 -5.83 -15.95
C ARG A 320 4.45 -5.60 -17.38
N THR A 321 4.10 -4.36 -17.73
CA THR A 321 3.49 -4.02 -19.02
C THR A 321 4.23 -2.89 -19.72
N ILE A 322 3.84 -1.64 -19.52
CA ILE A 322 4.46 -0.47 -20.17
C ILE A 322 5.88 -0.25 -19.65
N GLY A 323 6.08 -0.41 -18.34
CA GLY A 323 7.37 -0.31 -17.67
C GLY A 323 8.25 -1.57 -17.76
N ALA A 324 7.91 -2.57 -18.59
CA ALA A 324 8.61 -3.87 -18.61
C ALA A 324 10.08 -3.85 -19.05
N LYS A 325 10.61 -2.69 -19.49
CA LYS A 325 12.04 -2.46 -19.76
C LYS A 325 12.78 -1.73 -18.63
N LEU A 326 12.06 -1.21 -17.63
CA LEU A 326 12.60 -0.43 -16.53
C LEU A 326 13.01 -1.36 -15.38
N LYS A 327 14.18 -1.10 -14.78
CA LYS A 327 14.70 -1.85 -13.63
C LYS A 327 14.13 -1.26 -12.33
N GLY A 328 13.20 -1.97 -11.70
CA GLY A 328 12.67 -1.60 -10.38
C GLY A 328 13.43 -2.26 -9.22
N HIS A 329 13.86 -1.48 -8.24
CA HIS A 329 14.44 -1.98 -6.98
C HIS A 329 13.45 -1.80 -5.83
N ARG A 330 13.03 -2.92 -5.21
CA ARG A 330 12.27 -2.87 -3.97
C ARG A 330 13.23 -2.72 -2.79
N ILE A 331 13.19 -1.55 -2.15
CA ILE A 331 13.92 -1.28 -0.92
C ILE A 331 13.37 -2.19 0.20
N VAL A 332 14.27 -2.90 0.87
CA VAL A 332 13.96 -3.69 2.08
C VAL A 332 13.84 -2.74 3.27
N LEU A 333 12.87 -3.00 4.15
CA LEU A 333 12.58 -2.16 5.33
C LEU A 333 12.89 -2.93 6.62
N PRO A 334 14.12 -2.90 7.16
CA PRO A 334 14.55 -3.82 8.23
C PRO A 334 13.67 -3.78 9.48
N THR A 335 13.19 -2.59 9.88
CA THR A 335 12.29 -2.40 11.03
C THR A 335 10.94 -3.09 10.80
N LYS A 336 10.35 -2.94 9.60
CA LYS A 336 9.10 -3.62 9.23
C LYS A 336 9.28 -5.12 9.04
N GLU A 337 10.43 -5.54 8.52
CA GLU A 337 10.83 -6.95 8.48
C GLU A 337 10.99 -7.56 9.88
N GLN A 338 11.24 -6.79 10.95
CA GLN A 338 11.27 -7.30 12.33
C GLN A 338 9.86 -7.50 12.91
N GLU A 339 8.88 -6.68 12.54
CA GLU A 339 7.47 -6.78 12.97
C GLU A 339 6.80 -8.11 12.54
N LEU A 340 7.35 -8.80 11.53
CA LEU A 340 6.86 -10.11 11.08
C LEU A 340 7.12 -11.22 12.11
N ASN A 341 6.05 -11.75 12.70
CA ASN A 341 6.13 -12.99 13.49
C ASN A 341 6.47 -14.22 12.61
N ILE A 342 6.87 -15.33 13.24
CA ILE A 342 7.32 -16.54 12.54
C ILE A 342 6.28 -17.12 11.57
N HIS A 343 4.98 -17.01 11.88
CA HIS A 343 3.92 -17.50 11.00
C HIS A 343 3.81 -16.64 9.74
N LEU A 344 3.92 -15.31 9.85
CA LEU A 344 3.91 -14.41 8.69
C LEU A 344 5.13 -14.64 7.78
N ARG A 345 6.33 -14.84 8.34
CA ARG A 345 7.53 -15.19 7.57
C ARG A 345 7.31 -16.48 6.77
N LEU A 346 6.94 -17.56 7.47
CA LEU A 346 6.66 -18.86 6.85
C LEU A 346 5.53 -18.80 5.81
N LEU A 347 4.50 -17.98 6.01
CA LEU A 347 3.43 -17.78 5.03
C LEU A 347 3.92 -17.06 3.77
N ARG A 348 4.73 -15.99 3.91
CA ARG A 348 5.33 -15.29 2.76
C ARG A 348 6.27 -16.21 1.98
N ASP A 349 7.15 -16.91 2.69
CA ASP A 349 8.13 -17.82 2.09
C ASP A 349 7.42 -18.98 1.37
N MET A 350 6.39 -19.58 2.00
CA MET A 350 5.58 -20.62 1.37
C MET A 350 4.85 -20.12 0.12
N LYS A 351 4.32 -18.89 0.14
CA LYS A 351 3.68 -18.26 -1.03
C LYS A 351 4.69 -18.08 -2.18
N ASP A 352 5.86 -17.52 -1.91
CA ASP A 352 6.86 -17.21 -2.93
C ASP A 352 7.56 -18.49 -3.46
N VAL A 353 7.71 -19.53 -2.64
CA VAL A 353 8.11 -20.87 -3.10
C VAL A 353 7.02 -21.49 -3.98
N ALA A 354 5.74 -21.40 -3.60
CA ALA A 354 4.63 -21.92 -4.40
C ALA A 354 4.57 -21.27 -5.78
N ILE A 355 4.77 -19.95 -5.85
CA ILE A 355 4.84 -19.19 -7.12
C ILE A 355 6.05 -19.62 -7.95
N ARG A 356 7.25 -19.62 -7.36
CA ARG A 356 8.50 -19.95 -8.07
C ARG A 356 8.52 -21.39 -8.60
N THR A 357 7.84 -22.31 -7.92
CA THR A 357 7.69 -23.72 -8.34
C THR A 357 6.42 -23.98 -9.15
N LYS A 358 5.56 -22.97 -9.35
CA LYS A 358 4.19 -23.06 -9.88
C LYS A 358 3.39 -24.23 -9.28
N SER A 359 3.57 -24.51 -7.98
CA SER A 359 3.02 -25.67 -7.28
C SER A 359 1.63 -25.39 -6.70
N PRO A 360 0.55 -25.98 -7.27
CA PRO A 360 -0.81 -25.75 -6.75
C PRO A 360 -0.99 -26.31 -5.34
N TRP A 361 -0.25 -27.38 -4.99
CA TRP A 361 -0.28 -27.99 -3.67
C TRP A 361 0.30 -27.05 -2.60
N LEU A 362 1.48 -26.47 -2.82
CA LEU A 362 2.05 -25.49 -1.87
C LEU A 362 1.16 -24.24 -1.75
N ALA A 363 0.57 -23.78 -2.86
CA ALA A 363 -0.33 -22.64 -2.82
C ALA A 363 -1.64 -22.97 -2.05
N ALA A 364 -2.17 -24.19 -2.15
CA ALA A 364 -3.30 -24.65 -1.36
C ALA A 364 -2.94 -24.81 0.14
N CYS A 365 -1.74 -25.30 0.47
CA CYS A 365 -1.23 -25.32 1.84
C CYS A 365 -1.15 -23.91 2.44
N TRP A 366 -0.63 -22.94 1.66
CA TRP A 366 -0.61 -21.53 2.06
C TRP A 366 -2.02 -20.95 2.23
N VAL A 367 -2.94 -21.19 1.29
CA VAL A 367 -4.36 -20.79 1.37
C VAL A 367 -5.00 -21.28 2.66
N ASN A 368 -4.79 -22.55 3.03
CA ASN A 368 -5.34 -23.11 4.27
C ASN A 368 -4.70 -22.47 5.51
N TYR A 369 -3.37 -22.34 5.54
CA TYR A 369 -2.64 -21.81 6.69
C TYR A 369 -2.93 -20.33 6.94
N ARG A 370 -2.96 -19.47 5.90
CA ARG A 370 -3.35 -18.06 6.05
C ARG A 370 -4.82 -17.89 6.45
N SER A 371 -5.70 -18.82 6.07
CA SER A 371 -7.11 -18.82 6.50
C SER A 371 -7.27 -19.14 7.99
N LEU A 372 -6.47 -20.08 8.52
CA LEU A 372 -6.37 -20.33 9.96
C LEU A 372 -5.80 -19.10 10.70
N TYR A 373 -4.74 -18.49 10.15
CA TYR A 373 -4.14 -17.28 10.71
C TYR A 373 -5.16 -16.13 10.81
N PHE A 374 -5.91 -15.84 9.73
CA PHE A 374 -6.97 -14.83 9.72
C PHE A 374 -8.06 -15.13 10.78
N SER A 375 -8.51 -16.39 10.86
CA SER A 375 -9.53 -16.83 11.84
C SER A 375 -9.07 -16.59 13.28
N GLN A 376 -7.80 -16.85 13.59
CA GLN A 376 -7.22 -16.62 14.91
C GLN A 376 -7.04 -15.13 15.24
N HIS A 377 -6.72 -14.27 14.25
CA HIS A 377 -6.38 -12.87 14.49
C HIS A 377 -7.56 -11.90 14.38
N HIS A 378 -8.58 -12.20 13.58
CA HIS A 378 -9.74 -11.32 13.36
C HIS A 378 -11.08 -11.94 13.78
N GLY A 379 -11.12 -13.24 14.09
CA GLY A 379 -12.31 -13.93 14.57
C GLY A 379 -13.38 -14.20 13.51
N ARG A 380 -14.48 -14.82 13.95
CA ARG A 380 -15.52 -15.40 13.08
C ARG A 380 -16.21 -14.38 12.18
N GLU A 381 -16.60 -13.23 12.71
CA GLU A 381 -17.39 -12.21 12.00
C GLU A 381 -16.59 -11.61 10.83
N TRP A 382 -15.32 -11.28 11.05
CA TRP A 382 -14.43 -10.79 10.00
C TRP A 382 -14.23 -11.85 8.91
N CYS A 383 -14.02 -13.12 9.30
CA CYS A 383 -13.90 -14.20 8.32
C CYS A 383 -15.21 -14.42 7.52
N GLN A 384 -16.37 -14.32 8.17
CA GLN A 384 -17.67 -14.42 7.49
C GLN A 384 -17.90 -13.27 6.49
N LYS A 385 -17.44 -12.05 6.82
CA LYS A 385 -17.51 -10.88 5.92
C LYS A 385 -16.52 -10.97 4.75
N TYR A 386 -15.25 -11.30 5.01
CA TYR A 386 -14.16 -11.10 4.05
C TYR A 386 -13.51 -12.37 3.49
N LEU A 387 -13.41 -13.48 4.24
CA LEU A 387 -12.51 -14.59 3.88
C LEU A 387 -12.86 -15.25 2.53
N ARG A 388 -14.16 -15.29 2.18
CA ARG A 388 -14.66 -15.77 0.88
C ARG A 388 -14.36 -14.81 -0.27
N ALA A 389 -14.29 -13.51 -0.04
CA ALA A 389 -14.00 -12.52 -1.08
C ALA A 389 -12.49 -12.48 -1.41
N ILE A 390 -11.63 -12.62 -0.40
CA ILE A 390 -10.17 -12.58 -0.53
C ILE A 390 -9.53 -13.93 -0.90
N THR A 391 -10.35 -14.98 -1.07
CA THR A 391 -9.93 -16.33 -1.47
C THR A 391 -10.54 -16.67 -2.84
N PRO A 392 -9.81 -16.43 -3.95
CA PRO A 392 -10.23 -16.88 -5.28
C PRO A 392 -10.46 -18.38 -5.32
N THR A 393 -11.44 -18.81 -6.12
CA THR A 393 -11.80 -20.23 -6.30
C THR A 393 -10.78 -21.03 -7.13
N GLN A 394 -9.86 -20.33 -7.79
CA GLN A 394 -8.76 -20.90 -8.57
C GLN A 394 -7.48 -20.13 -8.27
N ILE A 395 -6.37 -20.83 -8.12
CA ILE A 395 -5.04 -20.22 -7.94
C ILE A 395 -4.40 -20.08 -9.33
N LYS A 396 -4.17 -18.85 -9.78
CA LYS A 396 -3.51 -18.56 -11.06
C LYS A 396 -2.13 -17.97 -10.81
N PHE A 397 -1.09 -18.66 -11.26
CA PHE A 397 0.29 -18.15 -11.21
C PHE A 397 0.53 -17.13 -12.34
N PRO A 398 1.37 -16.10 -12.11
CA PRO A 398 1.91 -15.25 -13.17
C PRO A 398 2.88 -16.03 -14.08
#